data_AF-A0A101JKJ5-F1
#
_entry.id   AF-A0A101JKJ5-F1
#
_cell.length_a   1.000
_cell.length_b   1.000
_cell.length_c   1.000
_cell.angle_alpha   90.00
_cell.angle_beta   90.00
_cell.angle_gamma   90.00
#
_symmetry.space_group_name_H-M   'P 1'
#
loop_
_entity.id
_entity.type
_entity.pdbx_description
1 polymer ?
#
loop_
_entity_poly.entity_id
_entity_poly.type
_entity_poly.pdbx_seq_one_letter_code
_entity_poly.pdbx_strand_id
1 'polypeptide(L)'
;MGLVRVASFADIPLAEVLPGEYHAVLGDLARIGSELDGRGACHWFPDHVAPPATAESNSDQPLISIDVSFTEPDDSIELGVVISWGGAAPLLTVWAFADVMCLCQTFHGVHSVRDDEWQAVNGRELVRGFRAAVRAISQLARTGPAAAGPWRVEAGLPGSPMEP
;
A
#
# COMPACT_ATOMS: atom_id res chain seq x y z
N MET A 1 14.04 -13.35 4.33
CA MET A 1 13.05 -13.00 3.30
C MET A 1 13.45 -11.67 2.71
N GLY A 2 13.54 -11.59 1.40
CA GLY A 2 14.06 -10.43 0.69
C GLY A 2 12.95 -9.39 0.47
N LEU A 3 12.96 -8.31 1.24
CA LEU A 3 12.32 -7.06 0.84
C LEU A 3 13.32 -6.29 -0.01
N VAL A 4 12.93 -5.88 -1.21
CA VAL A 4 13.81 -5.05 -2.06
C VAL A 4 13.21 -3.66 -2.18
N ARG A 5 13.93 -2.67 -1.67
CA ARG A 5 13.59 -1.24 -1.82
C ARG A 5 14.24 -0.69 -3.09
N VAL A 6 13.48 0.07 -3.86
CA VAL A 6 13.94 0.77 -5.06
C VAL A 6 13.59 2.26 -5.00
N ALA A 7 14.25 3.06 -5.83
CA ALA A 7 14.09 4.51 -5.84
C ALA A 7 12.87 4.97 -6.66
N SER A 8 12.51 4.20 -7.69
CA SER A 8 11.37 4.45 -8.56
C SER A 8 10.56 3.18 -8.76
N PHE A 9 9.25 3.32 -8.96
CA PHE A 9 8.39 2.21 -9.36
C PHE A 9 8.84 1.57 -10.69
N ALA A 10 9.45 2.35 -11.58
CA ALA A 10 9.98 1.85 -12.85
C ALA A 10 11.16 0.87 -12.68
N ASP A 11 11.81 0.87 -11.52
CA ASP A 11 12.92 -0.03 -11.20
C ASP A 11 12.43 -1.41 -10.69
N ILE A 12 11.13 -1.58 -10.46
CA ILE A 12 10.56 -2.87 -10.09
C ILE A 12 10.52 -3.76 -11.34
N PRO A 13 11.04 -5.01 -11.29
CA PRO A 13 10.98 -5.93 -12.42
C PRO A 13 9.56 -6.50 -12.57
N LEU A 14 8.60 -5.70 -13.03
CA LEU A 14 7.17 -6.03 -13.01
C LEU A 14 6.83 -7.36 -13.71
N ALA A 15 7.58 -7.76 -14.75
CA ALA A 15 7.40 -9.04 -15.45
C ALA A 15 7.92 -10.26 -14.67
N GLU A 16 8.78 -10.05 -13.68
CA GLU A 16 9.24 -11.09 -12.75
C GLU A 16 8.34 -11.16 -11.50
N VAL A 17 7.68 -10.04 -11.16
CA VAL A 17 6.87 -9.92 -9.94
C VAL A 17 5.41 -10.29 -10.17
N LEU A 18 4.83 -9.88 -11.30
CA LEU A 18 3.42 -10.08 -11.59
C LEU A 18 3.18 -11.37 -12.40
N PRO A 19 2.03 -12.04 -12.23
CA PRO A 19 1.67 -13.20 -13.02
C PRO A 19 1.57 -12.89 -14.53
N GLY A 20 1.83 -13.92 -15.34
CA GLY A 20 1.93 -13.82 -16.80
C GLY A 20 0.70 -13.21 -17.47
N GLU A 21 -0.50 -13.46 -16.93
CA GLU A 21 -1.76 -12.91 -17.43
C GLU A 21 -1.86 -11.38 -17.34
N TYR A 22 -1.02 -10.73 -16.52
CA TYR A 22 -0.96 -9.27 -16.38
C TYR A 22 0.13 -8.63 -17.25
N HIS A 23 0.91 -9.40 -18.02
CA HIS A 23 2.03 -8.87 -18.79
C HIS A 23 1.63 -7.86 -19.88
N ALA A 24 0.38 -7.93 -20.37
CA ALA A 24 -0.13 -6.99 -21.36
C ALA A 24 -0.30 -5.56 -20.80
N VAL A 25 -0.31 -5.38 -19.48
CA VAL A 25 -0.59 -4.08 -18.83
C VAL A 25 0.59 -3.48 -18.07
N LEU A 26 1.79 -4.11 -18.10
CA LEU A 26 2.95 -3.65 -17.32
C LEU A 26 3.35 -2.20 -17.63
N GLY A 27 3.28 -1.79 -18.91
CA GLY A 27 3.60 -0.43 -19.31
C GLY A 27 2.63 0.62 -18.71
N ASP A 28 1.36 0.27 -18.54
CA ASP A 28 0.39 1.15 -17.89
C ASP A 28 0.63 1.25 -16.39
N LEU A 29 0.94 0.13 -15.73
CA LEU A 29 1.29 0.10 -14.31
C LEU A 29 2.54 0.92 -14.05
N ALA A 30 3.60 0.72 -14.83
CA ALA A 30 4.83 1.50 -14.70
C ALA A 30 4.57 3.01 -14.82
N ARG A 31 3.82 3.42 -15.86
CA ARG A 31 3.48 4.83 -16.09
C ARG A 31 2.67 5.43 -14.93
N ILE A 32 1.72 4.68 -14.37
CA ILE A 32 0.88 5.14 -13.24
C ILE A 32 1.70 5.19 -11.95
N GLY A 33 2.50 4.15 -11.66
CA GLY A 33 3.27 4.05 -10.43
C GLY A 33 4.32 5.16 -10.34
N SER A 34 4.92 5.53 -11.47
CA SER A 34 5.86 6.67 -11.53
C SER A 34 5.24 8.02 -11.17
N GLU A 35 3.92 8.15 -11.07
CA GLU A 35 3.29 9.37 -10.53
C GLU A 35 3.59 9.58 -9.04
N LEU A 36 4.00 8.52 -8.32
CA LEU A 36 4.42 8.55 -6.91
C LEU A 36 5.94 8.57 -6.71
N ASP A 37 6.73 8.53 -7.79
CA ASP A 37 8.19 8.55 -7.69
C ASP A 37 8.68 9.82 -6.97
N GLY A 38 9.67 9.64 -6.09
CA GLY A 38 10.22 10.71 -5.25
C GLY A 38 9.32 11.21 -4.11
N ARG A 39 8.10 10.66 -3.97
CA ARG A 39 7.20 10.97 -2.84
C ARG A 39 7.23 9.90 -1.74
N GLY A 40 7.57 8.67 -2.09
CA GLY A 40 7.52 7.52 -1.20
C GLY A 40 8.62 6.51 -1.48
N ALA A 41 8.67 5.45 -0.68
CA ALA A 41 9.52 4.30 -0.91
C ALA A 41 8.75 3.26 -1.74
N CYS A 42 9.39 2.73 -2.78
CA CYS A 42 8.85 1.64 -3.57
C CYS A 42 9.51 0.33 -3.15
N HIS A 43 8.70 -0.71 -3.00
CA HIS A 43 9.13 -2.02 -2.54
C HIS A 43 8.54 -3.13 -3.41
N TRP A 44 9.28 -4.22 -3.54
CA TRP A 44 8.75 -5.47 -4.08
C TRP A 44 9.27 -6.68 -3.31
N PHE A 45 8.53 -7.78 -3.42
CA PHE A 45 8.67 -8.96 -2.58
C PHE A 45 8.92 -10.21 -3.46
N PRO A 46 10.18 -10.51 -3.82
CA PRO A 46 10.53 -11.69 -4.63
C PRO A 46 9.99 -13.00 -4.08
N ASP A 47 9.97 -13.14 -2.76
CA ASP A 47 9.55 -14.37 -2.09
C ASP A 47 8.02 -14.59 -2.17
N HIS A 48 7.25 -13.59 -2.63
CA HIS A 48 5.78 -13.64 -2.69
C HIS A 48 5.22 -13.79 -4.11
N VAL A 49 6.09 -13.91 -5.13
CA VAL A 49 5.67 -14.00 -6.54
C VAL A 49 4.81 -15.22 -6.83
N ALA A 50 5.02 -16.32 -6.11
CA ALA A 50 4.16 -17.48 -6.24
C ALA A 50 2.83 -17.24 -5.50
N PRO A 51 1.67 -17.64 -6.07
CA PRO A 51 0.40 -17.52 -5.38
C PRO A 51 0.39 -18.36 -4.09
N PRO A 52 -0.28 -17.90 -3.03
CA PRO A 52 -0.36 -18.64 -1.78
C PRO A 52 -1.03 -20.00 -2.01
N ALA A 53 -0.51 -21.04 -1.33
CA ALA A 53 -0.95 -22.42 -1.52
C ALA A 53 -2.39 -22.68 -1.03
N THR A 54 -2.89 -21.85 -0.11
CA THR A 54 -4.25 -21.94 0.43
C THR A 54 -4.90 -20.56 0.45
N ALA A 55 -6.16 -20.49 0.02
CA ALA A 55 -7.00 -19.29 0.10
C ALA A 55 -7.29 -18.88 1.57
N GLU A 56 -7.04 -19.77 2.53
CA GLU A 56 -7.22 -19.53 3.97
C GLU A 56 -6.03 -18.81 4.63
N SER A 57 -4.99 -18.49 3.87
CA SER A 57 -3.94 -17.57 4.31
C SER A 57 -4.54 -16.18 4.45
N ASN A 58 -5.07 -15.85 5.64
CA ASN A 58 -5.60 -14.53 6.02
C ASN A 58 -4.58 -13.37 5.91
N SER A 59 -3.34 -13.63 5.51
CA SER A 59 -2.38 -12.59 5.16
C SER A 59 -2.39 -12.38 3.65
N ASP A 60 -2.90 -11.23 3.22
CA ASP A 60 -2.59 -10.70 1.89
C ASP A 60 -1.08 -10.71 1.71
N GLN A 61 -0.60 -11.38 0.65
CA GLN A 61 0.84 -11.47 0.36
C GLN A 61 1.20 -10.35 -0.61
N PRO A 62 1.85 -9.26 -0.15
CA PRO A 62 2.16 -8.13 -1.02
C PRO A 62 3.19 -8.55 -2.06
N LEU A 63 2.95 -8.17 -3.30
CA LEU A 63 3.89 -8.30 -4.42
C LEU A 63 4.68 -7.01 -4.56
N ILE A 64 3.99 -5.87 -4.45
CA ILE A 64 4.51 -4.53 -4.62
C ILE A 64 3.86 -3.61 -3.57
N SER A 65 4.64 -2.74 -2.94
CA SER A 65 4.12 -1.62 -2.13
C SER A 65 4.77 -0.30 -2.52
N ILE A 66 4.01 0.79 -2.36
CA ILE A 66 4.49 2.15 -2.48
C ILE A 66 4.01 2.90 -1.24
N ASP A 67 4.94 3.34 -0.40
CA ASP A 67 4.62 3.86 0.93
C ASP A 67 5.12 5.31 1.05
N VAL A 68 4.23 6.22 1.42
CA VAL A 68 4.49 7.62 1.71
C VAL A 68 4.29 7.83 3.20
N SER A 69 5.38 8.06 3.92
CA SER A 69 5.35 8.18 5.39
C SER A 69 5.62 9.59 5.88
N PHE A 70 4.93 9.99 6.93
CA PHE A 70 5.14 11.23 7.68
C PHE A 70 5.32 10.87 9.16
N THR A 71 6.45 11.23 9.76
CA THR A 71 6.78 10.83 11.13
C THR A 71 6.80 12.04 12.07
N GLU A 72 6.12 11.90 13.19
CA GLU A 72 6.16 12.75 14.36
C GLU A 72 6.76 11.95 15.55
N PRO A 73 7.11 12.59 16.68
CA PRO A 73 7.77 11.90 17.79
C PRO A 73 7.04 10.66 18.32
N ASP A 74 5.71 10.69 18.37
CA ASP A 74 4.88 9.64 18.99
C ASP A 74 4.02 8.86 17.99
N ASP A 75 4.03 9.27 16.71
CA ASP A 75 3.17 8.75 15.66
C ASP A 75 3.90 8.71 14.32
N SER A 76 3.60 7.70 13.50
CA SER A 76 3.93 7.72 12.07
C SER A 76 2.65 7.52 11.27
N ILE A 77 2.43 8.37 10.29
CA ILE A 77 1.34 8.24 9.32
C ILE A 77 1.91 7.56 8.09
N GLU A 78 1.30 6.47 7.67
CA GLU A 78 1.67 5.75 6.46
C GLU A 78 0.52 5.78 5.49
N LEU A 79 0.78 6.26 4.28
CA LEU A 79 -0.14 6.21 3.16
C LEU A 79 0.44 5.26 2.13
N GLY A 80 -0.29 4.23 1.72
CA GLY A 80 0.27 3.20 0.87
C GLY A 80 -0.62 2.74 -0.27
N VAL A 81 0.02 2.28 -1.34
CA VAL A 81 -0.60 1.49 -2.40
C VAL A 81 0.05 0.12 -2.42
N VAL A 82 -0.74 -0.95 -2.38
CA VAL A 82 -0.24 -2.32 -2.42
C VAL A 82 -0.90 -3.08 -3.55
N ILE A 83 -0.12 -3.87 -4.28
CA ILE A 83 -0.63 -4.96 -5.12
C ILE A 83 -0.28 -6.25 -4.39
N SER A 84 -1.28 -7.05 -4.06
CA SER A 84 -1.11 -8.33 -3.35
C SER A 84 -1.89 -9.45 -4.03
N TRP A 85 -1.57 -10.69 -3.67
CA TRP A 85 -2.54 -11.78 -3.82
C TRP A 85 -3.74 -11.49 -2.93
N GLY A 86 -4.95 -11.61 -3.48
CA GLY A 86 -6.19 -11.48 -2.71
C GLY A 86 -6.63 -12.81 -2.08
N GLY A 87 -7.59 -12.75 -1.15
CA GLY A 87 -8.14 -13.92 -0.46
C GLY A 87 -8.79 -14.98 -1.35
N ALA A 88 -9.07 -14.66 -2.62
CA ALA A 88 -9.51 -15.60 -3.65
C ALA A 88 -8.42 -15.86 -4.70
N ALA A 89 -7.20 -16.17 -4.26
CA ALA A 89 -6.09 -16.53 -5.14
C ALA A 89 -6.55 -17.53 -6.24
N PRO A 90 -6.18 -17.31 -7.51
CA PRO A 90 -5.05 -16.50 -8.00
C PRO A 90 -5.44 -15.07 -8.44
N LEU A 91 -6.45 -14.44 -7.83
CA LEU A 91 -6.76 -13.05 -8.15
C LEU A 91 -5.83 -12.08 -7.41
N LEU A 92 -5.47 -10.99 -8.08
CA LEU A 92 -4.75 -9.88 -7.45
C LEU A 92 -5.73 -8.89 -6.86
N THR A 93 -5.32 -8.26 -5.78
CA THR A 93 -6.02 -7.14 -5.15
C THR A 93 -5.10 -5.93 -5.14
N VAL A 94 -5.68 -4.75 -5.41
CA VAL A 94 -5.02 -3.47 -5.19
C VAL A 94 -5.63 -2.84 -3.95
N TRP A 95 -4.77 -2.41 -3.02
CA TRP A 95 -5.14 -1.68 -1.82
C TRP A 95 -4.65 -0.24 -1.89
N ALA A 96 -5.44 0.67 -1.33
CA ALA A 96 -4.96 1.98 -0.92
C ALA A 96 -5.30 2.19 0.55
N PHE A 97 -4.30 2.43 1.37
CA PHE A 97 -4.50 2.56 2.81
C PHE A 97 -3.93 3.87 3.35
N ALA A 98 -4.49 4.29 4.48
CA ALA A 98 -3.92 5.31 5.34
C ALA A 98 -3.98 4.80 6.77
N ASP A 99 -2.82 4.68 7.41
CA ASP A 99 -2.68 4.11 8.74
C ASP A 99 -1.95 5.07 9.68
N VAL A 100 -2.34 5.03 10.95
CA VAL A 100 -1.59 5.64 12.06
C VAL A 100 -0.87 4.54 12.82
N MET A 101 0.46 4.58 12.80
CA MET A 101 1.30 3.80 13.71
C MET A 101 1.47 4.58 15.02
N CYS A 102 0.68 4.27 16.06
CA CYS A 102 0.87 4.88 17.38
C CYS A 102 2.04 4.23 18.11
N LEU A 103 2.95 5.05 18.63
CA LEU A 103 4.03 4.61 19.53
C LEU A 103 3.69 4.85 21.01
N CYS A 104 2.53 5.46 21.29
CA CYS A 104 2.00 5.63 22.63
C CYS A 104 1.74 4.30 23.35
N GLN A 105 1.98 4.24 24.66
CA GLN A 105 1.85 2.97 25.41
C GLN A 105 0.42 2.40 25.42
N THR A 106 -0.60 3.25 25.49
CA THR A 106 -2.00 2.78 25.61
C THR A 106 -2.56 2.19 24.32
N PHE A 107 -2.16 2.74 23.17
CA PHE A 107 -2.71 2.34 21.86
C PHE A 107 -1.60 1.88 20.90
N HIS A 108 -0.51 1.32 21.42
CA HIS A 108 0.63 0.92 20.58
C HIS A 108 0.18 -0.04 19.47
N GLY A 109 0.44 0.32 18.21
CA GLY A 109 0.03 -0.48 17.06
C GLY A 109 -0.37 0.34 15.84
N VAL A 110 -0.86 -0.37 14.82
CA VAL A 110 -1.38 0.19 13.57
C VAL A 110 -2.89 0.39 13.70
N HIS A 111 -3.37 1.57 13.32
CA HIS A 111 -4.79 1.92 13.34
C HIS A 111 -5.20 2.47 11.98
N SER A 112 -6.11 1.77 11.31
CA SER A 112 -6.54 2.17 9.98
C SER A 112 -7.47 3.37 10.02
N VAL A 113 -7.09 4.40 9.28
CA VAL A 113 -7.91 5.57 8.99
C VAL A 113 -8.82 5.25 7.81
N ARG A 114 -8.23 4.66 6.78
CA ARG A 114 -8.89 4.38 5.51
C ARG A 114 -8.29 3.14 4.89
N ASP A 115 -9.17 2.35 4.31
CA ASP A 115 -8.81 1.15 3.57
C ASP A 115 -9.75 1.01 2.37
N ASP A 116 -9.21 1.15 1.16
CA ASP A 116 -9.95 0.93 -0.09
C ASP A 116 -9.35 -0.27 -0.83
N GLU A 117 -10.23 -1.19 -1.24
CA GLU A 117 -9.86 -2.42 -1.95
C GLU A 117 -10.44 -2.46 -3.36
N TRP A 118 -9.62 -2.89 -4.33
CA TRP A 118 -10.06 -3.22 -5.69
C TRP A 118 -9.54 -4.60 -6.11
N GLN A 119 -10.45 -5.57 -6.20
CA GLN A 119 -10.16 -6.87 -6.79
C GLN A 119 -9.96 -6.75 -8.30
N ALA A 120 -8.93 -7.42 -8.82
CA ALA A 120 -8.59 -7.43 -10.24
C ALA A 120 -8.75 -8.84 -10.82
N VAL A 121 -9.83 -9.07 -11.58
CA VAL A 121 -10.04 -10.37 -12.26
C VAL A 121 -9.30 -10.47 -13.59
N ASN A 122 -8.70 -9.36 -14.05
CA ASN A 122 -7.90 -9.27 -15.27
C ASN A 122 -7.01 -8.01 -15.25
N GLY A 123 -6.12 -7.89 -16.23
CA GLY A 123 -5.20 -6.73 -16.34
C GLY A 123 -5.88 -5.36 -16.46
N ARG A 124 -7.06 -5.26 -17.10
CA ARG A 124 -7.76 -3.99 -17.20
C ARG A 124 -8.25 -3.52 -15.83
N GLU A 125 -8.75 -4.43 -15.02
CA GLU A 125 -9.20 -4.13 -13.66
C GLU A 125 -8.02 -3.81 -12.74
N LEU A 126 -6.89 -4.52 -12.89
CA LEU A 126 -5.66 -4.20 -12.17
C LEU A 126 -5.22 -2.76 -12.43
N VAL A 127 -5.15 -2.34 -13.71
CA VAL A 127 -4.80 -0.96 -14.08
C VAL A 127 -5.81 0.05 -13.53
N ARG A 128 -7.11 -0.27 -13.54
CA ARG A 128 -8.15 0.61 -13.03
C ARG A 128 -8.04 0.79 -11.52
N GLY A 129 -7.89 -0.30 -10.77
CA GLY A 129 -7.70 -0.30 -9.32
C GLY A 129 -6.42 0.44 -8.93
N PHE A 130 -5.31 0.11 -9.58
CA PHE A 130 -4.01 0.76 -9.33
C PHE A 130 -4.05 2.27 -9.59
N ARG A 131 -4.70 2.71 -10.67
CA ARG A 131 -4.91 4.14 -10.93
C ARG A 131 -5.77 4.81 -9.86
N ALA A 132 -6.83 4.15 -9.40
CA ALA A 132 -7.69 4.67 -8.35
C ALA A 132 -6.92 4.82 -7.03
N ALA A 133 -6.16 3.79 -6.66
CA ALA A 133 -5.31 3.76 -5.48
C ALA A 133 -4.25 4.88 -5.50
N VAL A 134 -3.45 4.95 -6.57
CA VAL A 134 -2.43 6.01 -6.74
C VAL A 134 -3.04 7.40 -6.68
N ARG A 135 -4.23 7.61 -7.27
CA ARG A 135 -4.93 8.89 -7.20
C ARG A 135 -5.39 9.21 -5.77
N ALA A 136 -5.94 8.23 -5.05
CA ALA A 136 -6.40 8.40 -3.67
C ALA A 136 -5.23 8.79 -2.76
N ILE A 137 -4.13 8.04 -2.80
CA ILE A 137 -2.92 8.32 -2.00
C ILE A 137 -2.30 9.66 -2.41
N SER A 138 -2.18 9.95 -3.70
CA SER A 138 -1.67 11.24 -4.18
C SER A 138 -2.53 12.42 -3.69
N GLN A 139 -3.83 12.23 -3.55
CA GLN A 139 -4.73 13.24 -3.01
C GLN A 139 -4.50 13.41 -1.51
N LEU A 140 -4.51 12.32 -0.74
CA LEU A 140 -4.27 12.34 0.71
C LEU A 140 -2.90 12.94 1.04
N ALA A 141 -1.84 12.57 0.32
CA ALA A 141 -0.51 13.15 0.52
C ALA A 141 -0.43 14.67 0.22
N ARG A 142 -1.36 15.22 -0.58
CA ARG A 142 -1.40 16.66 -0.90
C ARG A 142 -2.33 17.46 0.00
N THR A 143 -3.47 16.88 0.39
CA THR A 143 -4.56 17.60 1.06
C THR A 143 -4.85 17.09 2.47
N GLY A 144 -4.21 15.99 2.87
CA GLY A 144 -4.35 15.41 4.19
C GLY A 144 -3.79 16.31 5.28
N PRO A 145 -4.20 16.08 6.54
CA PRO A 145 -3.65 16.79 7.69
C PRO A 145 -2.12 16.70 7.75
N ALA A 146 -1.48 17.84 8.00
CA ALA A 146 -0.03 17.88 8.20
C ALA A 146 0.40 17.39 9.60
N ALA A 147 -0.53 17.38 10.56
CA ALA A 147 -0.30 16.94 11.93
C ALA A 147 -0.95 15.57 12.18
N ALA A 148 -0.37 14.77 13.08
CA ALA A 148 -0.88 13.44 13.43
C ALA A 148 -2.28 13.48 14.10
N GLY A 149 -2.59 14.50 14.89
CA GLY A 149 -3.82 14.56 15.70
C GLY A 149 -5.13 14.32 14.93
N PRO A 150 -5.38 14.99 13.80
CA PRO A 150 -6.56 14.71 12.97
C PRO A 150 -6.62 13.28 12.43
N TRP A 151 -5.49 12.69 12.01
CA TRP A 151 -5.42 11.29 11.58
C TRP A 151 -5.80 10.34 12.71
N ARG A 152 -5.32 10.60 13.93
CA ARG A 152 -5.69 9.84 15.13
C ARG A 152 -7.19 9.86 15.36
N VAL A 153 -7.82 11.03 15.31
CA VAL A 153 -9.26 11.17 15.52
C VAL A 153 -10.05 10.38 14.47
N GLU A 154 -9.61 10.42 13.21
CA GLU A 154 -10.24 9.67 12.13
C GLU A 154 -10.06 8.15 12.29
N ALA A 155 -8.93 7.69 12.83
CA ALA A 155 -8.70 6.31 13.26
C ALA A 155 -9.43 5.92 14.57
N GLY A 156 -10.27 6.80 15.14
CA GLY A 156 -11.02 6.55 16.37
C GLY A 156 -10.20 6.66 17.67
N LEU A 157 -9.00 7.25 17.61
CA LEU A 157 -8.11 7.49 18.75
C LEU A 157 -8.31 8.90 19.34
N PRO A 158 -7.84 9.17 20.56
CA PRO A 158 -7.71 10.54 21.07
C PRO A 158 -6.79 11.38 20.18
N GLY A 159 -7.11 12.66 19.99
CA GLY A 159 -6.35 13.56 19.10
C GLY A 159 -4.92 13.89 19.54
N SER A 160 -4.54 13.55 20.77
CA SER A 160 -3.17 13.59 21.26
C SER A 160 -2.76 12.19 21.76
N PRO A 161 -1.47 11.83 21.70
CA PRO A 161 -0.95 10.69 22.44
C PRO A 161 -1.33 10.79 23.92
N MET A 162 -1.72 9.68 24.53
CA MET A 162 -1.94 9.64 25.98
C MET A 162 -0.63 9.30 26.67
N GLU A 163 -0.25 10.11 27.65
CA GLU A 163 0.81 9.76 28.59
C GLU A 163 0.38 8.57 29.46
N PRO A 164 1.33 7.76 29.97
CA PRO A 164 1.05 6.60 30.81
C PRO A 164 0.26 6.91 32.09
#